data_AF-D7FHZ1-F1
#
_entry.id   AF-D7FHZ1-F1
#
_cell.length_a   1.000
_cell.length_b   1.000
_cell.length_c   1.000
_cell.angle_alpha   90.00
_cell.angle_beta   90.00
_cell.angle_gamma   90.00
#
_symmetry.space_group_name_H-M   'P 1'
#
loop_
_entity.id
_entity.type
_entity.pdbx_description
1 polymer ?
#
loop_
_entity_poly.entity_id
_entity_poly.type
_entity_poly.pdbx_seq_one_letter_code
_entity_poly.pdbx_strand_id
1 'polypeptide(L)'
;MIEKDTMCLLDFYVHESVQRRGLGLDLFKSALKEEGLTPTEIAYDRPSPKLKPFLGKHFGLHNCLDQPNRFMVFKEHFEGAAKRSKQQAG
;
A
#
# COMPACT_ATOMS: atom_id res chain seq x y z
N MET A 1 -2.32 13.31 -17.74
CA MET A 1 -3.10 12.71 -16.65
C MET A 1 -3.52 11.33 -17.12
N ILE A 2 -3.25 10.29 -16.34
CA ILE A 2 -3.68 8.92 -16.63
C ILE A 2 -4.67 8.55 -15.54
N GLU A 3 -5.85 8.07 -15.94
CA GLU A 3 -6.84 7.52 -15.02
C GLU A 3 -6.50 6.05 -14.76
N LYS A 4 -6.56 5.64 -13.49
CA LYS A 4 -6.23 4.29 -13.07
C LYS A 4 -7.07 3.92 -11.86
N ASP A 5 -7.85 2.86 -12.00
CA ASP A 5 -8.52 2.22 -10.88
C ASP A 5 -7.50 1.37 -10.11
N THR A 6 -7.36 1.64 -8.81
CA THR A 6 -6.40 0.97 -7.97
C THR A 6 -6.93 0.76 -6.56
N MET A 7 -6.41 -0.25 -5.88
CA MET A 7 -6.73 -0.50 -4.48
C MET A 7 -6.05 0.54 -3.60
N CYS A 8 -6.80 1.03 -2.61
CA CYS A 8 -6.38 2.13 -1.77
C CYS A 8 -6.41 1.75 -0.30
N LEU A 9 -5.36 2.11 0.45
CA LEU A 9 -5.41 2.10 1.91
C LEU A 9 -6.06 3.41 2.38
N LEU A 10 -7.30 3.31 2.86
CA LEU A 10 -8.09 4.47 3.31
C LEU A 10 -7.91 4.77 4.79
N ASP A 11 -7.99 3.75 5.63
CA ASP A 11 -7.75 3.86 7.07
C ASP A 11 -6.93 2.66 7.57
N PHE A 12 -6.08 2.93 8.55
CA PHE A 12 -5.26 1.92 9.19
C PHE A 12 -4.94 2.30 10.63
N TYR A 13 -5.63 1.63 11.55
CA TYR A 13 -5.56 1.92 12.98
C TYR A 13 -5.26 0.66 13.79
N VAL A 14 -4.40 0.83 14.80
CA VAL A 14 -4.14 -0.13 15.85
C VAL A 14 -4.21 0.64 17.15
N HIS A 15 -4.98 0.16 18.12
CA HIS A 15 -5.16 0.85 19.40
C HIS A 15 -3.83 1.13 20.09
N GLU A 16 -3.68 2.33 20.66
CA GLU A 16 -2.42 2.86 21.19
C GLU A 16 -1.76 1.93 22.21
N SER A 17 -2.57 1.30 23.08
CA SER A 17 -2.08 0.38 24.12
C SER A 17 -1.33 -0.85 23.58
N VAL A 18 -1.51 -1.17 22.29
CA VAL A 18 -0.93 -2.35 21.63
C VAL A 18 -0.16 -2.00 20.34
N GLN A 19 0.08 -0.71 20.06
CA GLN A 19 0.96 -0.29 18.97
C GLN A 19 2.39 -0.81 19.17
N ARG A 20 3.12 -0.98 18.06
CA ARG A 20 4.53 -1.46 18.02
C ARG A 20 4.74 -2.90 18.50
N ARG A 21 3.67 -3.71 18.60
CA ARG A 21 3.73 -5.14 18.96
C ARG A 21 3.60 -6.11 17.78
N GLY A 22 3.65 -5.62 16.54
CA GLY A 22 3.51 -6.46 15.34
C GLY A 22 2.10 -6.56 14.77
N LEU A 23 1.05 -6.27 15.55
CA LEU A 23 -0.35 -6.40 15.11
C LEU A 23 -0.68 -5.67 13.81
N GLY A 24 -0.16 -4.46 13.62
CA GLY A 24 -0.35 -3.73 12.36
C GLY A 24 0.29 -4.43 11.15
N LEU A 25 1.45 -5.09 11.35
CA LEU A 25 2.09 -5.87 10.30
C LEU A 25 1.24 -7.08 9.93
N ASP A 26 0.69 -7.77 10.92
CA ASP A 26 -0.12 -8.97 10.70
C ASP A 26 -1.43 -8.64 9.98
N LEU A 27 -2.10 -7.54 10.39
CA LEU A 27 -3.28 -7.01 9.72
C LEU A 27 -2.99 -6.66 8.26
N PHE A 28 -1.92 -5.86 8.03
CA PHE A 28 -1.58 -5.39 6.70
C PHE A 28 -1.13 -6.53 5.76
N LYS A 29 -0.35 -7.49 6.25
CA LYS A 29 0.03 -8.69 5.48
C LYS A 29 -1.17 -9.55 5.13
N SER A 30 -2.13 -9.70 6.04
CA SER A 30 -3.35 -10.47 5.78
C SER A 30 -4.18 -9.81 4.69
N ALA A 31 -4.39 -8.49 4.76
CA ALA A 31 -5.10 -7.73 3.72
C ALA A 31 -4.39 -7.84 2.35
N LEU A 32 -3.06 -7.68 2.30
CA LEU A 32 -2.28 -7.85 1.07
C LEU A 32 -2.42 -9.25 0.47
N LYS A 33 -2.41 -10.28 1.31
CA LYS A 33 -2.54 -11.67 0.87
C LYS A 33 -3.92 -11.95 0.31
N GLU A 34 -4.97 -11.46 0.96
CA GLU A 34 -6.36 -11.64 0.54
C GLU A 34 -6.63 -10.97 -0.82
N GLU A 35 -6.10 -9.76 -1.02
CA GLU A 35 -6.23 -9.01 -2.29
C GLU A 35 -5.23 -9.45 -3.39
N GLY A 36 -4.26 -10.30 -3.05
CA GLY A 36 -3.19 -10.69 -3.97
C GLY A 36 -2.38 -9.49 -4.46
N LEU A 37 -1.99 -8.61 -3.55
CA LEU A 37 -1.28 -7.36 -3.82
C LEU A 37 0.07 -7.30 -3.10
N THR A 38 0.99 -6.57 -3.70
CA THR A 38 2.19 -6.05 -3.03
C THR A 38 1.93 -4.64 -2.53
N PRO A 39 2.64 -4.17 -1.48
CA PRO A 39 2.41 -2.81 -0.96
C PRO A 39 2.74 -1.70 -1.95
N THR A 40 3.54 -1.98 -2.99
CA THR A 40 3.83 -1.04 -4.10
C THR A 40 2.67 -0.88 -5.08
N GLU A 41 1.74 -1.85 -5.13
CA GLU A 41 0.56 -1.81 -6.00
C GLU A 41 -0.62 -1.03 -5.37
N ILE A 42 -0.50 -0.59 -4.12
CA ILE A 42 -1.53 0.15 -3.39
C ILE A 42 -1.29 1.65 -3.47
N ALA A 43 -2.36 2.45 -3.53
CA ALA A 43 -2.34 3.88 -3.26
C ALA A 43 -2.72 4.20 -1.81
N TYR A 44 -2.02 5.14 -1.17
CA TYR A 44 -2.23 5.46 0.24
C TYR A 44 -2.87 6.85 0.36
N ASP A 45 -4.08 6.95 0.90
CA ASP A 45 -4.72 8.26 1.15
C ASP A 45 -4.11 8.90 2.39
N ARG A 46 -3.47 10.08 2.21
CA ARG A 46 -2.89 10.90 3.30
C ARG A 46 -2.17 10.08 4.39
N PRO A 47 -1.14 9.31 4.05
CA PRO A 47 -0.50 8.41 4.98
C PRO A 47 0.05 9.14 6.21
N SER A 48 -0.26 8.61 7.39
CA SER A 48 0.15 9.22 8.66
C SER A 48 1.68 9.22 8.83
N PRO A 49 2.24 10.10 9.69
CA PRO A 49 3.66 10.08 10.02
C PRO A 49 4.15 8.74 10.61
N LYS A 50 3.24 7.90 11.13
CA LYS A 50 3.56 6.54 11.62
C LYS A 50 3.60 5.51 10.50
N LEU A 51 2.85 5.73 9.41
CA LEU A 51 2.73 4.78 8.31
C LEU A 51 3.96 4.77 7.40
N LYS A 52 4.55 5.94 7.05
CA LYS A 52 5.76 5.99 6.21
C LYS A 52 6.93 5.17 6.81
N PRO A 53 7.28 5.34 8.11
CA PRO A 53 8.32 4.51 8.74
C PRO A 53 7.92 3.04 8.89
N PHE A 54 6.63 2.73 9.04
CA PHE A 54 6.15 1.35 9.06
C PHE A 54 6.41 0.65 7.72
N LEU A 55 6.07 1.31 6.59
CA LEU A 55 6.33 0.79 5.25
C LEU A 55 7.83 0.63 4.98
N GLY A 56 8.63 1.63 5.36
CA GLY A 56 10.09 1.56 5.26
C GLY A 56 10.68 0.38 6.05
N LYS A 57 10.30 0.24 7.32
CA LYS A 57 10.84 -0.81 8.21
C LYS A 57 10.48 -2.23 7.75
N HIS A 58 9.25 -2.45 7.31
CA HIS A 58 8.73 -3.80 7.06
C HIS A 58 8.77 -4.24 5.61
N PHE A 59 8.83 -3.29 4.67
CA PHE A 59 8.77 -3.56 3.24
C PHE A 59 9.90 -2.88 2.44
N GLY A 60 10.81 -2.14 3.10
CA GLY A 60 11.92 -1.45 2.42
C GLY A 60 11.47 -0.27 1.55
N LEU A 61 10.26 0.24 1.79
CA LEU A 61 9.61 1.23 0.94
C LEU A 61 9.88 2.66 1.43
N HIS A 62 10.80 3.34 0.75
CA HIS A 62 11.25 4.70 1.12
C HIS A 62 10.99 5.76 0.05
N ASN A 63 10.99 5.36 -1.23
CA ASN A 63 10.95 6.27 -2.38
C ASN A 63 9.52 6.48 -2.88
N CYS A 64 8.64 6.98 -2.02
CA CYS A 64 7.26 7.25 -2.37
C CYS A 64 7.09 8.58 -3.12
N LEU A 65 6.02 8.69 -3.90
CA LEU A 65 5.66 9.84 -4.71
C LEU A 65 4.28 10.36 -4.26
N ASP A 66 4.25 11.58 -3.71
CA ASP A 66 3.00 12.26 -3.39
C ASP A 66 2.36 12.80 -4.68
N GLN A 67 1.07 12.53 -4.87
CA GLN A 67 0.29 12.93 -6.05
C GLN A 67 -0.59 14.15 -5.75
N PRO A 68 -0.93 14.99 -6.75
CA PRO A 68 -1.81 16.15 -6.56
C PRO A 68 -3.21 15.82 -6.00
N ASN A 69 -3.69 14.58 -6.20
CA ASN A 69 -4.97 14.10 -5.67
C ASN A 69 -4.89 13.62 -4.20
N ARG A 70 -3.78 13.91 -3.50
CA ARG A 70 -3.52 13.59 -2.08
C ARG A 70 -3.23 12.13 -1.76
N PHE A 71 -3.15 11.28 -2.79
CA PHE A 71 -2.63 9.92 -2.64
C PHE A 71 -1.10 9.92 -2.69
N MET A 72 -0.50 9.01 -1.94
CA MET A 72 0.90 8.62 -2.09
C MET A 72 0.94 7.27 -2.81
N VAL A 73 1.83 7.13 -3.81
CA VAL A 73 2.09 5.88 -4.52
C VAL A 73 3.58 5.59 -4.58
N PHE A 74 3.96 4.38 -4.98
CA PHE A 74 5.36 4.03 -5.30
C PHE A 74 5.58 4.06 -6.82
N LYS A 75 6.84 4.16 -7.27
CA LYS A 75 7.12 4.24 -8.72
C LYS A 75 6.66 2.97 -9.45
N GLU A 76 6.87 1.84 -8.80
CA GLU A 76 6.49 0.49 -9.22
C GLU A 76 4.96 0.35 -9.38
N HIS A 77 4.18 1.24 -8.76
CA HIS A 77 2.73 1.32 -8.92
C HIS A 77 2.34 1.53 -10.40
N PHE A 78 3.16 2.23 -11.17
CA PHE A 78 2.90 2.48 -12.60
C PHE A 78 3.42 1.35 -13.50
N GLU A 79 4.30 0.48 -12.98
CA GLU A 79 4.96 -0.59 -13.75
C GLU A 79 4.15 -1.91 -13.76
N GLY A 80 3.26 -2.12 -12.79
CA GLY A 80 2.51 -3.37 -12.59
C GLY A 80 1.29 -3.61 -13.47
N ALA A 81 0.78 -2.60 -14.20
CA ALA A 81 -0.46 -2.73 -14.99
C ALA A 81 -0.38 -3.75 -16.14
N ALA A 82 0.84 -4.12 -16.58
CA ALA A 82 1.05 -5.05 -17.69
C ALA A 82 0.89 -6.54 -17.34
N LYS A 83 0.78 -6.92 -16.06
CA LYS A 83 0.85 -8.33 -15.64
C LYS A 83 -0.49 -8.98 -15.29
N ARG A 84 -1.49 -8.21 -14.86
CA ARG A 84 -2.76 -8.78 -14.32
C ARG A 84 -3.75 -9.23 -15.41
N SER A 85 -3.65 -8.71 -16.63
CA SER A 85 -4.51 -9.10 -17.77
C SER A 85 -4.25 -10.51 -18.31
N LYS A 86 -3.21 -11.22 -17.84
CA LYS A 86 -2.90 -12.60 -18.25
C LYS A 86 -3.33 -13.69 -17.26
N GLN A 87 -3.82 -13.35 -16.06
CA GLN A 87 -4.14 -14.33 -15.01
C GLN A 87 -5.64 -14.55 -14.76
N GLN A 88 -6.53 -13.77 -15.38
CA GLN A 88 -8.00 -13.98 -15.33
C GLN A 88 -8.57 -14.66 -16.59
N ALA A 89 -7.72 -15.18 -17.48
CA ALA A 89 -8.13 -15.86 -18.71
C ALA A 89 -7.68 -17.33 -18.77
N GLY A 90 -7.51 -17.99 -17.62
CA GLY A 90 -7.11 -19.40 -17.51
C GLY A 90 -8.05 -20.17 -16.59
#